data_AF-A0A2N2I2M9-F1
#
_entry.id   AF-A0A2N2I2M9-F1
#
_cell.length_a   1.000
_cell.length_b   1.000
_cell.length_c   1.000
_cell.angle_alpha   90.00
_cell.angle_beta   90.00
_cell.angle_gamma   90.00
#
_symmetry.space_group_name_H-M   'P 1'
#
loop_
_entity.id
_entity.type
_entity.pdbx_description
1 polymer ?
#
loop_
_entity_poly.entity_id
_entity_poly.type
_entity_poly.pdbx_seq_one_letter_code
_entity_poly.pdbx_strand_id
1 'polypeptide(L)'
;MNDDMIKYCKCMEEIKKRTHAITTILNKKYSTAYQATNREFCCLQIRKILELIALASIAANKTEYAKQYNKFFSHWKAKKILEDIEKINPQFYPVPSKQVIDNTTGKVSELILIESGFLTKEEFPYVYDKCSEVIHSSNPYGSLVNLDEFDNLVPEWNAKIIKLLNHHQIQLIDSHLQLWVLMKSKDDGKVHVSLMHNLTKNEP
;
A
#
# COMPACT_ATOMS: atom_id res chain seq x y z
N MET A 1 10.19 -5.57 19.06
CA MET A 1 9.85 -5.37 17.64
C MET A 1 10.88 -4.41 17.05
N ASN A 2 11.54 -4.78 15.94
CA ASN A 2 12.56 -3.94 15.31
C ASN A 2 11.97 -2.55 14.98
N ASP A 3 12.74 -1.48 15.18
CA ASP A 3 12.35 -0.07 14.95
C ASP A 3 11.78 0.15 13.53
N ASP A 4 12.24 -0.65 12.57
CA ASP A 4 11.80 -0.61 11.18
C ASP A 4 10.43 -1.26 10.96
N MET A 5 10.16 -2.38 11.64
CA MET A 5 8.82 -2.99 11.65
C MET A 5 7.79 -2.07 12.29
N ILE A 6 8.20 -1.29 13.32
CA ILE A 6 7.32 -0.30 13.96
C ILE A 6 6.96 0.81 12.96
N LYS A 7 7.93 1.30 12.17
CA LYS A 7 7.66 2.30 11.12
C LYS A 7 6.78 1.74 10.01
N TYR A 8 7.04 0.51 9.57
CA TYR A 8 6.19 -0.18 8.60
C TYR A 8 4.75 -0.27 9.10
N CYS A 9 4.56 -0.77 10.33
CA CYS A 9 3.25 -0.90 10.96
C CYS A 9 2.52 0.46 11.07
N LYS A 10 3.23 1.53 11.44
CA LYS A 10 2.66 2.89 11.47
C LYS A 10 2.17 3.36 10.10
N CYS A 11 2.92 3.09 9.03
CA CYS A 11 2.50 3.42 7.66
C CYS A 11 1.21 2.67 7.31
N MET A 12 1.14 1.38 7.64
CA MET A 12 -0.05 0.55 7.40
C MET A 12 -1.27 1.02 8.20
N GLU A 13 -1.08 1.43 9.46
CA GLU A 13 -2.16 2.01 10.28
C GLU A 13 -2.69 3.32 9.67
N GLU A 14 -1.81 4.14 9.13
CA GLU A 14 -2.22 5.36 8.43
C GLU A 14 -2.96 5.04 7.12
N ILE A 15 -2.46 4.10 6.32
CA ILE A 15 -3.14 3.63 5.11
C ILE A 15 -4.55 3.13 5.44
N LYS A 16 -4.72 2.33 6.50
CA LYS A 16 -6.03 1.83 6.95
C LYS A 16 -7.01 2.96 7.25
N LYS A 17 -6.55 4.03 7.89
CA LYS A 17 -7.39 5.20 8.18
C LYS A 17 -7.77 5.94 6.89
N ARG A 18 -6.84 6.08 5.95
CA ARG A 18 -7.06 6.76 4.67
C ARG A 18 -8.00 5.99 3.74
N THR A 19 -7.86 4.67 3.64
CA THR A 19 -8.81 3.82 2.87
C THR A 19 -10.21 3.86 3.49
N HIS A 20 -10.30 3.89 4.83
CA HIS A 20 -11.58 4.10 5.51
C HIS A 20 -12.19 5.48 5.18
N ALA A 21 -11.40 6.55 5.19
CA ALA A 21 -11.88 7.89 4.84
C ALA A 21 -12.37 7.97 3.38
N ILE A 22 -11.71 7.30 2.44
CA ILE A 22 -12.21 7.17 1.06
C ILE A 22 -13.56 6.43 1.06
N THR A 23 -13.64 5.31 1.78
CA THR A 23 -14.85 4.47 1.84
C THR A 23 -16.05 5.22 2.39
N THR A 24 -15.87 6.09 3.39
CA THR A 24 -16.99 6.87 3.95
C THR A 24 -17.51 7.95 3.00
N ILE A 25 -16.65 8.56 2.17
CA ILE A 25 -17.08 9.45 1.09
C ILE A 25 -17.80 8.66 -0.02
N LEU A 26 -17.23 7.55 -0.47
CA LEU A 26 -17.83 6.69 -1.51
C LEU A 26 -19.22 6.16 -1.12
N ASN A 27 -19.38 5.79 0.16
CA ASN A 27 -20.66 5.32 0.70
C ASN A 27 -21.63 6.46 1.08
N LYS A 28 -21.29 7.72 0.75
CA LYS A 28 -22.09 8.92 1.05
C LYS A 28 -22.39 9.10 2.55
N LYS A 29 -21.56 8.53 3.43
CA LYS A 29 -21.68 8.72 4.88
C LYS A 29 -21.21 10.11 5.30
N TYR A 30 -20.20 10.64 4.61
CA TYR A 30 -19.71 12.01 4.75
C TYR A 30 -19.54 12.66 3.38
N SER A 31 -19.36 13.98 3.36
CA SER A 31 -19.14 14.77 2.15
C SER A 31 -18.30 16.01 2.47
N THR A 32 -17.49 16.46 1.51
CA THR A 32 -16.78 17.75 1.53
C THR A 32 -17.62 18.88 0.92
N ALA A 33 -18.93 18.83 1.14
CA ALA A 33 -19.99 19.69 0.59
C ALA A 33 -20.31 19.50 -0.91
N TYR A 34 -19.32 19.27 -1.78
CA TYR A 34 -19.52 19.17 -3.23
C TYR A 34 -18.94 17.88 -3.81
N GLN A 35 -19.50 17.41 -4.93
CA GLN A 35 -19.00 16.19 -5.59
C GLN A 35 -17.57 16.37 -6.12
N ALA A 36 -17.25 17.54 -6.68
CA ALA A 36 -15.89 17.86 -7.12
C ALA A 36 -14.87 17.75 -5.97
N THR A 37 -15.16 18.35 -4.82
CA THR A 37 -14.27 18.29 -3.65
C THR A 37 -14.20 16.89 -3.03
N ASN A 38 -15.24 16.06 -3.17
CA ASN A 38 -15.20 14.66 -2.75
C ASN A 38 -14.19 13.87 -3.61
N ARG A 39 -14.19 14.11 -4.93
CA ARG A 39 -13.26 13.47 -5.88
C ARG A 39 -11.82 13.90 -5.61
N GLU A 40 -11.59 15.21 -5.41
CA GLU A 40 -10.29 15.77 -5.02
C GLU A 40 -9.78 15.14 -3.72
N PHE A 41 -10.64 15.08 -2.69
CA PHE A 41 -10.31 14.46 -1.41
C PHE A 41 -9.89 12.99 -1.58
N CYS A 42 -10.69 12.20 -2.31
CA CYS A 42 -10.38 10.80 -2.54
C CYS A 42 -9.06 10.61 -3.31
N CYS A 43 -8.81 11.40 -4.36
CA CYS A 43 -7.56 11.37 -5.11
C CYS A 43 -6.35 11.73 -4.25
N LEU A 44 -6.49 12.73 -3.37
CA LEU A 44 -5.47 13.09 -2.39
C LEU A 44 -5.19 11.93 -1.43
N GLN A 45 -6.22 11.28 -0.91
CA GLN A 45 -6.03 10.13 -0.02
C GLN A 45 -5.33 8.98 -0.73
N ILE A 46 -5.71 8.66 -1.97
CA ILE A 46 -5.06 7.61 -2.77
C ILE A 46 -3.57 7.95 -2.97
N ARG A 47 -3.21 9.17 -3.37
CA ARG A 47 -1.80 9.56 -3.51
C ARG A 47 -1.01 9.42 -2.22
N LYS A 48 -1.60 9.84 -1.10
CA LYS A 48 -0.98 9.67 0.22
C LYS A 48 -0.77 8.20 0.57
N ILE A 49 -1.73 7.33 0.21
CA ILE A 49 -1.57 5.88 0.38
C ILE A 49 -0.42 5.35 -0.48
N LEU A 50 -0.34 5.76 -1.76
CA LEU A 50 0.75 5.36 -2.66
C LEU A 50 2.12 5.81 -2.10
N GLU A 51 2.23 7.06 -1.64
CA GLU A 51 3.42 7.58 -0.97
C GLU A 51 3.79 6.72 0.27
N LEU A 52 2.80 6.37 1.09
CA LEU A 52 3.01 5.52 2.27
C LEU A 52 3.44 4.10 1.91
N ILE A 53 2.93 3.50 0.83
CA ILE A 53 3.38 2.19 0.35
C ILE A 53 4.87 2.26 -0.01
N ALA A 54 5.27 3.28 -0.80
CA ALA A 54 6.66 3.47 -1.19
C ALA A 54 7.60 3.69 0.02
N LEU A 55 7.18 4.54 0.96
CA LEU A 55 7.93 4.80 2.20
C LEU A 55 7.98 3.58 3.13
N ALA A 56 6.93 2.76 3.17
CA ALA A 56 6.92 1.53 3.96
C ALA A 56 7.89 0.50 3.38
N SER A 57 7.98 0.37 2.06
CA SER A 57 8.97 -0.49 1.39
C SER A 57 10.42 -0.07 1.70
N ILE A 58 10.66 1.23 1.87
CA ILE A 58 11.91 1.77 2.41
C ILE A 58 12.16 1.27 3.83
N ALA A 59 11.16 1.42 4.72
CA ALA A 59 11.30 1.07 6.13
C ALA A 59 11.62 -0.42 6.28
N ALA A 60 10.99 -1.28 5.49
CA ALA A 60 11.24 -2.73 5.51
C ALA A 60 12.71 -3.11 5.16
N ASN A 61 13.42 -2.28 4.40
CA ASN A 61 14.75 -2.59 3.84
C ASN A 61 15.85 -1.62 4.32
N LYS A 62 15.61 -0.84 5.39
CA LYS A 62 16.41 0.32 5.79
C LYS A 62 17.91 0.07 5.95
N THR A 63 18.32 -1.01 6.63
CA THR A 63 19.74 -1.26 6.97
C THR A 63 20.62 -1.34 5.72
N GLU A 64 20.18 -2.06 4.70
CA GLU A 64 20.91 -2.17 3.43
C GLU A 64 20.75 -0.92 2.58
N TYR A 65 19.59 -0.27 2.68
CA TYR A 65 19.32 0.98 1.99
C TYR A 65 20.24 2.13 2.41
N ALA A 66 20.50 2.24 3.71
CA ALA A 66 21.37 3.25 4.29
C ALA A 66 22.82 3.12 3.81
N LYS A 67 23.25 1.93 3.36
CA LYS A 67 24.61 1.70 2.82
C LYS A 67 24.79 2.26 1.41
N GLN A 68 23.73 2.32 0.60
CA GLN A 68 23.82 2.74 -0.80
C GLN A 68 23.49 4.22 -1.03
N TYR A 69 22.68 4.86 -0.18
CA TYR A 69 22.18 6.21 -0.42
C TYR A 69 22.23 7.13 0.82
N ASN A 70 23.32 7.89 0.96
CA ASN A 70 23.52 8.86 2.05
C ASN A 70 22.52 10.06 2.07
N LYS A 71 21.71 10.27 1.02
CA LYS A 71 20.78 11.43 0.87
C LYS A 71 19.30 11.07 1.07
N PHE A 72 19.04 10.03 1.85
CA PHE A 72 17.75 9.36 1.97
C PHE A 72 16.56 10.23 2.40
N PHE A 73 16.78 11.27 3.20
CA PHE A 73 15.68 12.00 3.85
C PHE A 73 15.02 13.09 2.99
N SER A 74 15.56 13.43 1.81
CA SER A 74 15.05 14.54 0.99
C SER A 74 14.15 14.13 -0.16
N HIS A 75 14.11 12.84 -0.54
CA HIS A 75 13.37 12.37 -1.71
C HIS A 75 12.02 11.74 -1.32
N TRP A 76 10.95 12.51 -1.45
CA TRP A 76 9.57 12.09 -1.18
C TRP A 76 8.82 11.60 -2.43
N LYS A 77 9.45 11.62 -3.61
CA LYS A 77 8.81 11.25 -4.88
C LYS A 77 8.55 9.74 -4.95
N ALA A 78 7.31 9.32 -4.71
CA ALA A 78 6.90 7.91 -4.61
C ALA A 78 7.39 7.03 -5.77
N LYS A 79 7.29 7.50 -7.02
CA LYS A 79 7.77 6.76 -8.20
C LYS A 79 9.27 6.48 -8.16
N LYS A 80 10.05 7.50 -7.80
CA LYS A 80 11.51 7.40 -7.73
C LYS A 80 11.94 6.42 -6.63
N ILE A 81 11.20 6.44 -5.52
CA ILE A 81 11.40 5.47 -4.44
C ILE A 81 11.21 4.05 -4.97
N LEU A 82 10.11 3.75 -5.68
CA LEU A 82 9.88 2.41 -6.23
C LEU A 82 11.01 1.96 -7.17
N GLU A 83 11.41 2.81 -8.11
CA GLU A 83 12.50 2.51 -9.06
C GLU A 83 13.82 2.21 -8.35
N ASP A 84 14.14 2.97 -7.29
CA ASP A 84 15.38 2.79 -6.58
C ASP A 84 15.32 1.56 -5.65
N ILE A 85 14.15 1.20 -5.10
CA ILE A 85 13.99 -0.01 -4.26
C ILE A 85 14.10 -1.25 -5.11
N GLU A 86 13.49 -1.23 -6.29
CA GLU A 86 13.53 -2.36 -7.20
C GLU A 86 14.95 -2.78 -7.57
N LYS A 87 15.86 -1.81 -7.76
CA LYS A 87 17.28 -2.09 -8.05
C LYS A 87 17.99 -2.81 -6.92
N ILE A 88 17.55 -2.60 -5.68
CA ILE A 88 18.18 -3.19 -4.49
C ILE A 88 17.50 -4.50 -4.12
N ASN A 89 16.18 -4.55 -4.20
CA ASN A 89 15.34 -5.70 -3.91
C ASN A 89 14.21 -5.79 -4.94
N PRO A 90 14.34 -6.62 -5.99
CA PRO A 90 13.29 -6.77 -6.99
C PRO A 90 11.96 -7.32 -6.44
N GLN A 91 11.99 -8.00 -5.28
CA GLN A 91 10.82 -8.63 -4.64
C GLN A 91 10.23 -7.77 -3.51
N PHE A 92 10.57 -6.48 -3.45
CA PHE A 92 10.15 -5.58 -2.36
C PHE A 92 8.66 -5.28 -2.30
N TYR A 93 7.94 -5.45 -3.41
CA TYR A 93 6.55 -5.02 -3.51
C TYR A 93 5.63 -5.98 -2.75
N PRO A 94 4.56 -5.50 -2.08
CA PRO A 94 3.68 -6.38 -1.32
C PRO A 94 3.06 -7.48 -2.18
N VAL A 95 3.07 -8.70 -1.67
CA VAL A 95 2.44 -9.86 -2.27
C VAL A 95 1.17 -10.18 -1.48
N PRO A 96 -0.03 -10.01 -2.05
CA PRO A 96 -1.27 -10.21 -1.33
C PRO A 96 -1.60 -11.71 -1.18
N SER A 97 -2.23 -12.05 -0.06
CA SER A 97 -2.69 -13.41 0.20
C SER A 97 -3.91 -13.42 1.12
N LYS A 98 -4.58 -14.57 1.20
CA LYS A 98 -5.70 -14.82 2.11
C LYS A 98 -5.37 -15.99 3.04
N GLN A 99 -5.81 -15.88 4.28
CA GLN A 99 -5.75 -16.98 5.24
C GLN A 99 -7.03 -17.81 5.13
N VAL A 100 -6.88 -19.12 4.94
CA VAL A 100 -7.96 -20.09 5.12
C VAL A 100 -7.95 -20.49 6.59
N ILE A 101 -9.09 -20.33 7.24
CA ILE A 101 -9.26 -20.69 8.64
C ILE A 101 -9.92 -22.06 8.70
N ASP A 102 -9.31 -22.96 9.46
CA ASP A 102 -9.91 -24.24 9.82
C ASP A 102 -11.11 -23.98 10.74
N ASN A 103 -12.31 -24.37 10.30
CA ASN A 103 -13.54 -24.11 11.05
C ASN A 103 -13.66 -24.93 12.35
N THR A 104 -12.88 -25.99 12.50
CA THR A 104 -12.88 -26.87 13.68
C THR A 104 -11.90 -26.37 14.74
N THR A 105 -10.71 -25.95 14.34
CA THR A 105 -9.65 -25.50 15.28
C THR A 105 -9.58 -23.98 15.44
N GLY A 106 -10.20 -23.21 14.53
CA GLY A 106 -10.12 -21.75 14.49
C GLY A 106 -8.76 -21.20 14.06
N LYS A 107 -7.81 -22.07 13.68
CA LYS A 107 -6.44 -21.70 13.28
C LYS A 107 -6.33 -21.53 11.77
N VAL A 108 -5.30 -20.82 11.33
CA VAL A 108 -4.95 -20.74 9.90
C VAL A 108 -4.49 -22.13 9.44
N SER A 109 -5.21 -22.72 8.48
CA SER A 109 -4.85 -24.01 7.87
C SER A 109 -4.00 -23.84 6.61
N GLU A 110 -4.29 -22.80 5.83
CA GLU A 110 -3.64 -22.56 4.54
C GLU A 110 -3.50 -21.06 4.28
N LEU A 111 -2.49 -20.71 3.50
CA LEU A 111 -2.31 -19.38 2.94
C LEU A 111 -2.33 -19.49 1.42
N ILE A 112 -3.23 -18.73 0.80
CA ILE A 112 -3.42 -18.72 -0.65
C ILE A 112 -3.03 -17.36 -1.18
N LEU A 113 -2.11 -17.31 -2.15
CA LEU A 113 -1.73 -16.07 -2.82
C LEU A 113 -2.91 -15.54 -3.66
N ILE A 114 -3.03 -14.22 -3.74
CA ILE A 114 -4.02 -13.55 -4.59
C ILE A 114 -3.31 -13.19 -5.89
N GLU A 115 -3.80 -13.71 -7.01
CA GLU A 115 -3.13 -13.58 -8.32
C GLU A 115 -3.58 -12.35 -9.13
N SER A 116 -4.74 -11.76 -8.82
CA SER A 116 -5.27 -10.64 -9.62
C SER A 116 -6.20 -9.67 -8.88
N GLY A 117 -6.40 -8.50 -9.50
CA GLY A 117 -7.34 -7.46 -9.06
C GLY A 117 -6.89 -6.72 -7.80
N PHE A 118 -5.60 -6.71 -7.52
CA PHE A 118 -4.93 -5.84 -6.54
C PHE A 118 -4.12 -4.78 -7.30
N LEU A 119 -3.65 -3.75 -6.60
CA LEU A 119 -2.82 -2.70 -7.21
C LEU A 119 -1.43 -3.28 -7.49
N THR A 120 -1.07 -3.40 -8.76
CA THR A 120 0.27 -3.87 -9.15
C THR A 120 1.30 -2.74 -9.08
N LYS A 121 2.58 -3.10 -9.03
CA LYS A 121 3.69 -2.14 -9.10
C LYS A 121 3.67 -1.38 -10.42
N GLU A 122 3.28 -2.03 -11.52
CA GLU A 122 3.20 -1.47 -12.86
C GLU A 122 2.04 -0.48 -13.00
N GLU A 123 0.91 -0.72 -12.34
CA GLU A 123 -0.23 0.22 -12.29
C GLU A 123 0.04 1.44 -11.40
N PHE A 124 0.91 1.30 -10.39
CA PHE A 124 1.14 2.34 -9.38
C PHE A 124 1.48 3.71 -10.00
N PRO A 125 2.44 3.86 -10.95
CA PRO A 125 2.77 5.14 -11.54
C PRO A 125 1.59 5.81 -12.25
N TYR A 126 0.74 5.02 -12.91
CA TYR A 126 -0.44 5.50 -13.61
C TYR A 126 -1.46 6.08 -12.62
N VAL A 127 -1.80 5.33 -11.56
CA VAL A 127 -2.72 5.81 -10.52
C VAL A 127 -2.18 7.07 -9.85
N TYR A 128 -0.88 7.10 -9.55
CA TYR A 128 -0.23 8.26 -8.95
C TYR A 128 -0.40 9.52 -9.81
N ASP A 129 -0.10 9.42 -11.11
CA ASP A 129 -0.22 10.56 -12.04
C ASP A 129 -1.65 11.00 -12.22
N LYS A 130 -2.56 10.06 -12.45
CA LYS A 130 -3.99 10.35 -12.64
C LYS A 130 -4.59 11.11 -11.46
N CYS A 131 -4.27 10.70 -10.24
CA CYS A 131 -4.68 11.46 -9.06
C CYS A 131 -4.00 12.84 -8.95
N SER A 132 -2.83 13.07 -9.58
CA SER A 132 -2.18 14.40 -9.61
C SER A 132 -2.99 15.38 -10.46
N GLU A 133 -3.54 14.90 -11.58
CA GLU A 133 -4.29 15.73 -12.54
C GLU A 133 -5.45 16.46 -11.86
N VAL A 134 -6.12 15.81 -10.91
CA VAL A 134 -7.27 16.36 -10.16
C VAL A 134 -6.86 17.33 -9.06
N ILE A 135 -5.65 17.23 -8.52
CA ILE A 135 -5.22 18.06 -7.38
C ILE A 135 -4.73 19.44 -7.81
N HIS A 136 -4.19 19.54 -9.02
CA HIS A 136 -3.75 20.83 -9.53
C HIS A 136 -4.94 21.64 -10.04
N SER A 137 -5.00 22.91 -9.66
CA SER A 137 -5.96 23.84 -10.26
C SER A 137 -5.73 23.90 -11.77
N SER A 138 -6.79 23.65 -12.53
CA SER A 138 -6.73 23.70 -13.99
C SER A 138 -6.62 25.15 -14.48
N ASN A 139 -5.83 25.37 -15.52
CA ASN A 139 -5.83 26.64 -16.24
C ASN A 139 -7.19 26.81 -16.93
N PRO A 140 -7.90 27.94 -16.75
CA PRO A 140 -9.21 28.18 -17.40
C PRO A 140 -9.15 28.17 -18.94
N TYR A 141 -7.95 28.28 -19.54
CA TYR A 141 -7.73 28.21 -20.99
C TYR A 141 -7.12 26.86 -21.44
N GLY A 142 -6.91 25.92 -20.52
CA GLY A 142 -6.36 24.59 -20.79
C GLY A 142 -7.43 23.52 -20.91
N SER A 143 -7.00 22.29 -21.18
CA SER A 143 -7.88 21.12 -21.13
C SER A 143 -8.40 20.91 -19.72
N LEU A 144 -9.72 20.83 -19.57
CA LEU A 144 -10.37 20.52 -18.31
C LEU A 144 -10.25 19.02 -18.01
N VAL A 145 -9.92 18.69 -16.76
CA VAL A 145 -9.95 17.30 -16.28
C VAL A 145 -11.40 16.84 -16.20
N ASN A 146 -11.73 15.71 -16.83
CA ASN A 146 -13.05 15.12 -16.70
C ASN A 146 -13.21 14.46 -15.34
N LEU A 147 -13.68 15.20 -14.34
CA LEU A 147 -13.83 14.70 -12.98
C LEU A 147 -14.81 13.52 -12.87
N ASP A 148 -15.73 13.34 -13.82
CA ASP A 148 -16.72 12.26 -13.77
C ASP A 148 -16.10 10.87 -13.98
N GLU A 149 -14.94 10.77 -14.65
CA GLU A 149 -14.23 9.50 -14.82
C GLU A 149 -13.77 8.92 -13.46
N PHE A 150 -13.51 9.79 -12.48
CA PHE A 150 -13.04 9.40 -11.16
C PHE A 150 -14.11 8.73 -10.31
N ASP A 151 -15.39 8.83 -10.68
CA ASP A 151 -16.47 8.15 -9.96
C ASP A 151 -16.34 6.63 -10.06
N ASN A 152 -15.74 6.11 -11.14
CA ASN A 152 -15.48 4.68 -11.31
C ASN A 152 -14.05 4.30 -10.91
N LEU A 153 -13.07 5.14 -11.23
CA LEU A 153 -11.66 4.85 -10.97
C LEU A 153 -11.31 4.83 -9.48
N VAL A 154 -11.83 5.78 -8.69
CA VAL A 154 -11.52 5.86 -7.26
C VAL A 154 -11.98 4.62 -6.49
N PRO A 155 -13.24 4.13 -6.64
CA PRO A 155 -13.66 2.87 -6.03
C PRO A 155 -12.78 1.69 -6.44
N GLU A 156 -12.44 1.58 -7.73
CA GLU A 156 -11.61 0.50 -8.25
C GLU A 156 -10.21 0.51 -7.62
N TRP A 157 -9.53 1.67 -7.63
CA TRP A 157 -8.20 1.81 -7.04
C TRP A 157 -8.20 1.56 -5.54
N ASN A 158 -9.20 2.07 -4.82
CA ASN A 158 -9.33 1.82 -3.38
C ASN A 158 -9.52 0.31 -3.10
N ALA A 159 -10.33 -0.39 -3.88
CA ALA A 159 -10.52 -1.83 -3.76
C ALA A 159 -9.22 -2.60 -4.07
N LYS A 160 -8.49 -2.21 -5.11
CA LYS A 160 -7.19 -2.77 -5.49
C LYS A 160 -6.14 -2.60 -4.39
N ILE A 161 -6.07 -1.42 -3.78
CA ILE A 161 -5.19 -1.11 -2.64
C ILE A 161 -5.56 -1.97 -1.42
N ILE A 162 -6.85 -2.04 -1.07
CA ILE A 162 -7.30 -2.88 0.05
C ILE A 162 -6.94 -4.34 -0.22
N LYS A 163 -7.17 -4.84 -1.43
CA LYS A 163 -6.82 -6.23 -1.77
C LYS A 163 -5.31 -6.49 -1.71
N LEU A 164 -4.49 -5.53 -2.17
CA LEU A 164 -3.03 -5.60 -2.08
C LEU A 164 -2.55 -5.75 -0.62
N LEU A 165 -3.14 -4.99 0.29
CA LEU A 165 -2.59 -4.81 1.63
C LEU A 165 -3.32 -5.57 2.74
N ASN A 166 -4.57 -6.00 2.56
CA ASN A 166 -5.40 -6.51 3.68
C ASN A 166 -4.72 -7.64 4.46
N HIS A 167 -4.11 -8.58 3.74
CA HIS A 167 -3.15 -9.53 4.27
C HIS A 167 -2.07 -9.74 3.20
N HIS A 168 -0.82 -9.51 3.55
CA HIS A 168 0.27 -9.49 2.58
C HIS A 168 1.61 -9.90 3.16
N GLN A 169 2.50 -10.28 2.25
CA GLN A 169 3.89 -10.57 2.53
C GLN A 169 4.81 -9.57 1.83
N ILE A 170 5.97 -9.30 2.43
CA ILE A 170 7.06 -8.54 1.81
C ILE A 170 8.35 -9.32 1.98
N GLN A 171 9.00 -9.63 0.86
CA GLN A 171 10.33 -10.20 0.87
C GLN A 171 11.35 -9.11 1.24
N LEU A 172 12.13 -9.34 2.29
CA LEU A 172 13.25 -8.45 2.63
C LEU A 172 14.46 -8.77 1.75
N ILE A 173 15.44 -7.87 1.73
CA ILE A 173 16.72 -8.08 1.02
C ILE A 173 17.40 -9.37 1.48
N ASP A 174 17.33 -9.66 2.77
CA ASP A 174 17.69 -10.98 3.27
C ASP A 174 16.65 -11.99 2.77
N SER A 175 17.07 -12.90 1.88
CA SER A 175 16.22 -13.93 1.27
C SER A 175 15.57 -14.86 2.29
N HIS A 176 16.12 -14.96 3.49
CA HIS A 176 15.57 -15.78 4.57
C HIS A 176 14.50 -15.04 5.38
N LEU A 177 14.33 -13.74 5.19
CA LEU A 177 13.41 -12.93 6.01
C LEU A 177 12.23 -12.39 5.19
N GLN A 178 11.04 -12.51 5.77
CA GLN A 178 9.82 -11.97 5.19
C GLN A 178 8.99 -11.27 6.26
N LEU A 179 8.39 -10.12 5.92
CA LEU A 179 7.36 -9.52 6.76
C LEU A 179 6.01 -10.10 6.37
N TRP A 180 5.24 -10.52 7.35
CA TRP A 180 3.85 -10.95 7.21
C TRP A 180 2.95 -9.97 7.92
N VAL A 181 1.95 -9.48 7.22
CA VAL A 181 1.17 -8.33 7.67
C VAL A 181 -0.30 -8.65 7.58
N LEU A 182 -1.01 -8.37 8.67
CA LEU A 182 -2.46 -8.40 8.75
C LEU A 182 -2.96 -7.00 9.09
N MET A 183 -3.73 -6.37 8.21
CA MET A 183 -4.17 -4.97 8.41
C MET A 183 -5.18 -4.80 9.55
N LYS A 184 -5.90 -5.88 9.87
CA LYS A 184 -6.94 -5.90 10.88
C LYS A 184 -6.95 -7.24 11.60
N SER A 185 -6.28 -7.31 12.75
CA SER A 185 -6.40 -8.46 13.65
C SER A 185 -7.84 -8.59 14.18
N LYS A 186 -8.27 -9.83 14.43
CA LYS A 186 -9.57 -10.12 15.07
C LYS A 186 -9.58 -9.69 16.54
N ASP A 187 -8.43 -9.64 17.19
CA ASP A 187 -8.32 -9.40 18.63
C ASP A 187 -8.50 -7.92 18.99
N ASP A 188 -7.84 -7.01 18.26
CA ASP A 188 -7.80 -5.58 18.58
C ASP A 188 -8.14 -4.67 17.39
N GLY A 189 -8.37 -5.22 16.20
CA GLY A 189 -8.62 -4.45 14.98
C GLY A 189 -7.40 -3.68 14.45
N LYS A 190 -6.21 -3.86 15.02
CA LYS A 190 -4.98 -3.17 14.64
C LYS A 190 -4.22 -3.92 13.56
N VAL A 191 -3.26 -3.23 12.97
CA VAL A 191 -2.27 -3.81 12.06
C VAL A 191 -1.27 -4.60 12.88
N HIS A 192 -1.08 -5.87 12.51
CA HIS A 192 -0.07 -6.74 13.09
C HIS A 192 0.98 -7.05 12.03
N VAL A 193 2.26 -6.98 12.42
CA VAL A 193 3.41 -7.25 11.56
C VAL A 193 4.30 -8.28 12.25
N SER A 194 4.55 -9.39 11.58
CA SER A 194 5.39 -10.49 12.05
C SER A 194 6.59 -10.64 11.13
N LEU A 195 7.77 -10.86 11.72
CA LEU A 195 8.97 -11.24 10.98
C LEU A 195 9.02 -12.77 10.92
N MET A 196 8.97 -13.32 9.70
CA MET A 196 9.06 -14.74 9.45
C MET A 196 10.43 -15.08 8.88
N HIS A 197 10.95 -16.23 9.29
CA HIS A 197 12.14 -16.82 8.70
C HIS A 197 11.70 -17.92 7.74
N ASN A 198 12.05 -17.79 6.46
CA ASN A 198 11.92 -18.87 5.51
C ASN A 198 12.93 -19.95 5.90
N LEU A 199 12.42 -21.02 6.49
CA LEU A 199 13.15 -22.28 6.58
C LEU A 199 13.23 -22.83 5.15
N THR A 200 14.28 -22.48 4.43
CA THR A 200 14.65 -23.24 3.23
C THR A 200 14.71 -24.70 3.67
N LYS A 201 13.87 -25.56 3.08
CA LYS A 201 14.05 -27.01 3.17
C LYS A 201 15.52 -27.27 2.89
N ASN A 202 16.20 -27.93 3.83
CA ASN A 202 17.57 -28.41 3.69
C ASN A 202 17.83 -28.79 2.23
N GLU A 203 18.82 -28.14 1.61
CA GLU A 203 19.46 -28.70 0.43
C GLU A 203 19.98 -30.10 0.81
N PRO A 204 19.78 -31.12 -0.05
CA PRO A 204 20.20 -32.48 0.23
C PRO A 204 21.71 -32.62 0.40
#